data_AF-M1BMD6-F1
#
_entry.id   AF-M1BMD6-F1
#
_cell.length_a   1.000
_cell.length_b   1.000
_cell.length_c   1.000
_cell.angle_alpha   90.00
_cell.angle_beta   90.00
_cell.angle_gamma   90.00
#
_symmetry.space_group_name_H-M   'P 1'
#
loop_
_entity.id
_entity.type
_entity.pdbx_description
1 polymer ?
#
loop_
_entity_poly.entity_id
_entity_poly.type
_entity_poly.pdbx_seq_one_letter_code
_entity_poly.pdbx_strand_id
1 'polypeptide(L)'
;MYYYDNEKLSWSQRAAQEAEKVASISCSGHGRAYIDGYVNVDGNPICECYSCYGGIDCSLFSSNCSANVEGGDPLFLEPFWMQNAASSAVVVAGWHRMSYVFPNNLSFISKELEKSIRKIHAIAKNAITHGKYIIFGTGSTQLLHAAVHALSMDNKNSTKVVANKIPYYSLYKLQTEYFQTRNCEFGGDSSMLKNNSDFAGNVIEFVTSPNNPDGNLESPVLNGPNVKHIYDHAYYWSHYTAIPAPADEDLMIFSMSKLTGHAGSRFG
;
A
#
# COMPACT_ATOMS: atom_id res chain seq x y z
N MET A 1 -13.90 36.44 28.58
CA MET A 1 -14.35 35.21 27.91
C MET A 1 -14.57 35.59 26.45
N TYR A 2 -13.58 35.36 25.60
CA TYR A 2 -13.69 35.67 24.17
C TYR A 2 -14.51 34.55 23.54
N TYR A 3 -15.74 34.87 23.13
CA TYR A 3 -16.50 34.03 22.22
C TYR A 3 -15.75 34.02 20.89
N TYR A 4 -15.11 32.90 20.57
CA TYR A 4 -14.75 32.62 19.19
C TYR A 4 -16.07 32.39 18.45
N ASP A 5 -16.52 33.43 17.74
CA ASP A 5 -17.51 33.26 16.69
C ASP A 5 -16.88 32.28 15.69
N ASN A 6 -17.57 31.18 15.38
CA ASN A 6 -17.10 30.23 14.38
C ASN A 6 -17.02 31.00 13.04
N GLU A 7 -15.82 31.45 12.67
CA GLU A 7 -15.61 32.15 11.40
C GLU A 7 -16.22 31.32 10.27
N LYS A 8 -17.14 31.93 9.52
CA LYS A 8 -17.75 31.29 8.36
C LYS A 8 -16.64 30.91 7.37
N LEU A 9 -16.68 29.65 6.91
CA LEU A 9 -15.80 29.17 5.85
C LEU A 9 -15.88 30.12 4.64
N SER A 10 -14.73 30.47 4.05
CA SER A 10 -14.63 31.37 2.91
C SER A 10 -14.33 30.61 1.61
N TRP A 11 -13.09 30.61 1.14
CA TRP A 11 -12.68 30.03 -0.14
C TRP A 11 -12.88 28.50 -0.23
N SER A 12 -12.84 27.80 0.90
CA SER A 12 -13.00 26.35 0.97
C SER A 12 -14.46 25.89 0.93
N GLN A 13 -15.41 26.82 1.12
CA GLN A 13 -16.84 26.50 1.27
C GLN A 13 -17.38 25.74 0.05
N ARG A 14 -17.06 26.17 -1.17
CA ARG A 14 -17.54 25.52 -2.39
C ARG A 14 -17.04 24.08 -2.52
N ALA A 15 -15.75 23.87 -2.30
CA ALA A 15 -15.15 22.53 -2.41
C ALA A 15 -15.71 21.56 -1.35
N ALA A 16 -15.92 22.06 -0.12
CA ALA A 16 -16.54 21.26 0.94
C ALA A 16 -18.00 20.89 0.60
N GLN A 17 -18.79 21.86 0.13
CA GLN A 17 -20.19 21.62 -0.28
C GLN A 17 -20.31 20.64 -1.45
N GLU A 18 -19.39 20.71 -2.42
CA GLU A 18 -19.36 19.78 -3.55
C GLU A 18 -19.05 18.34 -3.09
N ALA A 19 -18.05 18.18 -2.22
CA ALA A 19 -17.71 16.88 -1.65
C ALA A 19 -18.88 16.27 -0.85
N GLU A 20 -19.53 17.05 0.01
CA GLU A 20 -20.71 16.59 0.77
C GLU A 20 -21.89 16.27 -0.15
N LYS A 21 -22.14 17.09 -1.18
CA LYS A 21 -23.21 16.84 -2.15
C LYS A 21 -22.99 15.51 -2.86
N VAL A 22 -21.78 15.24 -3.36
CA VAL A 22 -21.47 13.99 -4.06
C VAL A 22 -21.56 12.79 -3.12
N ALA A 23 -21.01 12.91 -1.89
CA ALA A 23 -21.10 11.86 -0.88
C ALA A 23 -22.55 11.55 -0.44
N SER A 24 -23.47 12.50 -0.61
CA SER A 24 -24.90 12.32 -0.29
C SER A 24 -25.72 11.63 -1.41
N ILE A 25 -25.12 11.37 -2.57
CA ILE A 25 -25.79 10.65 -3.67
C ILE A 25 -26.10 9.22 -3.22
N SER A 26 -27.38 8.86 -3.22
CA SER A 26 -27.82 7.51 -2.85
C SER A 26 -27.49 6.51 -3.96
N CYS A 27 -26.57 5.61 -3.66
CA CYS A 27 -26.20 4.47 -4.51
C CYS A 27 -26.67 3.13 -3.93
N SER A 28 -27.83 3.14 -3.26
CA SER A 28 -28.53 1.95 -2.73
C SER A 28 -27.74 1.05 -1.77
N GLY A 29 -26.65 1.54 -1.19
CA GLY A 29 -25.70 0.72 -0.43
C GLY A 29 -24.88 -0.26 -1.28
N HIS A 30 -25.00 -0.15 -2.61
CA HIS A 30 -24.39 -1.05 -3.58
C HIS A 30 -23.44 -0.33 -4.55
N GLY A 31 -23.04 0.89 -4.21
CA GLY A 31 -22.10 1.71 -4.96
C GLY A 31 -21.82 3.02 -4.23
N ARG A 32 -21.17 3.94 -4.93
CA ARG A 32 -20.86 5.30 -4.46
C ARG A 32 -20.66 6.23 -5.65
N ALA A 33 -20.70 7.54 -5.43
CA ALA A 33 -20.30 8.53 -6.41
C ALA A 33 -19.01 9.24 -5.94
N TYR A 34 -18.19 9.69 -6.88
CA TYR A 34 -16.98 10.46 -6.62
C TYR A 34 -16.99 11.78 -7.37
N ILE A 35 -16.23 12.77 -6.88
CA ILE A 35 -16.21 14.12 -7.45
C ILE A 35 -15.72 14.10 -8.91
N ASP A 36 -14.81 13.19 -9.23
CA ASP A 36 -14.23 12.95 -10.55
C ASP A 36 -14.88 11.78 -11.30
N GLY A 37 -15.99 11.24 -10.79
CA GLY A 37 -16.74 10.18 -11.45
C GLY A 37 -17.38 10.63 -12.77
N TYR A 38 -17.81 9.66 -13.59
CA TYR A 38 -18.56 9.96 -14.80
C TYR A 38 -19.82 10.76 -14.50
N VAL A 39 -20.17 11.70 -15.38
CA VAL A 39 -21.34 12.58 -15.19
C VAL A 39 -22.48 12.19 -16.10
N ASN A 40 -23.71 12.38 -15.64
CA ASN A 40 -24.91 12.27 -16.45
C ASN A 40 -25.11 13.51 -17.35
N VAL A 41 -26.20 13.52 -18.12
CA VAL A 41 -26.56 14.64 -19.02
C VAL A 41 -26.74 15.98 -18.30
N ASP A 42 -27.05 15.94 -17.00
CA ASP A 42 -27.23 17.12 -16.14
C ASP A 42 -25.91 17.53 -15.45
N GLY A 43 -24.80 16.86 -15.75
CA GLY A 43 -23.48 17.14 -15.17
C GLY A 43 -23.29 16.65 -13.74
N ASN A 44 -24.18 15.80 -13.21
CA ASN A 44 -24.03 15.22 -11.88
C ASN A 44 -23.26 13.89 -11.95
N PRO A 45 -22.31 13.62 -11.03
CA PRO A 45 -21.65 12.32 -10.95
C PRO A 45 -22.64 11.17 -10.79
N ILE A 46 -22.38 10.05 -11.46
CA ILE A 46 -23.19 8.82 -11.39
C ILE A 46 -22.59 7.83 -10.40
N CYS A 47 -23.41 6.88 -9.95
CA CYS A 47 -22.95 5.82 -9.06
C CYS A 47 -22.01 4.84 -9.78
N GLU A 48 -20.87 4.57 -9.16
CA GLU A 48 -19.97 3.47 -9.45
C GLU A 48 -20.36 2.26 -8.59
N CYS A 49 -20.94 1.25 -9.25
CA CYS A 49 -21.53 0.10 -8.60
C CYS A 49 -20.49 -0.97 -8.23
N TYR A 50 -20.75 -1.65 -7.11
CA TYR A 50 -20.03 -2.88 -6.78
C TYR A 50 -20.29 -3.99 -7.78
N SER A 51 -19.44 -5.02 -7.75
CA SER A 51 -19.58 -6.20 -8.60
C SER A 51 -21.00 -6.76 -8.55
N CYS A 52 -21.55 -7.06 -9.74
CA CYS A 52 -22.89 -7.61 -9.95
C CYS A 52 -24.08 -6.67 -9.65
N TYR A 53 -23.83 -5.39 -9.35
CA TYR A 53 -24.87 -4.36 -9.27
C TYR A 53 -24.80 -3.40 -10.45
N GLY A 54 -25.95 -2.84 -10.82
CA GLY A 54 -26.10 -1.86 -11.89
C GLY A 54 -27.34 -0.99 -11.72
N GLY A 55 -27.70 -0.28 -12.78
CA GLY A 55 -28.69 0.80 -12.72
C GLY A 55 -28.08 2.12 -12.28
N ILE A 56 -28.85 3.20 -12.36
CA ILE A 56 -28.36 4.56 -12.10
C ILE A 56 -27.93 4.78 -10.63
N ASP A 57 -28.52 4.00 -9.72
CA ASP A 57 -28.32 4.06 -8.27
C ASP A 57 -27.79 2.74 -7.69
N CYS A 58 -27.29 1.84 -8.54
CA CYS A 58 -26.79 0.51 -8.16
C CYS A 58 -27.82 -0.42 -7.49
N SER A 59 -29.13 -0.17 -7.61
CA SER A 59 -30.17 -1.02 -7.02
C SER A 59 -30.41 -2.34 -7.78
N LEU A 60 -29.96 -2.46 -9.03
CA LEU A 60 -30.27 -3.60 -9.88
C LEU A 60 -29.22 -4.70 -9.70
N PHE A 61 -29.58 -5.76 -8.99
CA PHE A 61 -28.75 -6.94 -8.85
C PHE A 61 -28.85 -7.87 -10.07
N SER A 62 -27.69 -8.28 -10.60
CA SER A 62 -27.59 -9.28 -11.68
C SER A 62 -27.35 -10.68 -11.10
N SER A 63 -28.38 -11.53 -11.10
CA SER A 63 -28.27 -12.91 -10.60
C SER A 63 -27.39 -13.81 -11.45
N ASN A 64 -27.16 -13.46 -12.72
CA ASN A 64 -26.31 -14.20 -13.66
C ASN A 64 -24.90 -13.60 -13.75
N CYS A 65 -24.40 -13.03 -12.65
CA CYS A 65 -23.07 -12.45 -12.54
C CYS A 65 -22.20 -13.28 -11.60
N SER A 66 -20.99 -13.64 -12.05
CA SER A 66 -20.02 -14.36 -11.23
C SER A 66 -19.41 -13.45 -10.18
N ALA A 67 -19.31 -13.94 -8.94
CA ALA A 67 -18.56 -13.23 -7.91
C ALA A 67 -17.08 -13.07 -8.32
N ASN A 68 -16.54 -11.87 -8.13
CA ASN A 68 -15.12 -11.59 -8.34
C ASN A 68 -14.42 -11.37 -7.00
N VAL A 69 -13.57 -12.32 -6.62
CA VAL A 69 -12.74 -12.28 -5.40
C VAL A 69 -11.27 -12.49 -5.74
N GLU A 70 -10.88 -12.25 -7.00
CA GLU A 70 -9.50 -12.43 -7.47
C GLU A 70 -8.56 -11.33 -6.94
N GLY A 71 -9.07 -10.09 -6.90
CA GLY A 71 -8.32 -8.94 -6.43
C GLY A 71 -8.26 -8.90 -4.90
N GLY A 72 -7.06 -8.69 -4.35
CA GLY A 72 -6.88 -8.35 -2.93
C GLY A 72 -7.28 -6.91 -2.62
N ASP A 73 -8.36 -6.39 -3.19
CA ASP A 73 -8.79 -4.99 -3.03
C ASP A 73 -9.45 -4.78 -1.65
N PRO A 74 -8.88 -3.94 -0.77
CA PRO A 74 -9.26 -3.83 0.64
C PRO A 74 -10.51 -2.95 0.89
N LEU A 75 -11.54 -3.05 0.04
CA LEU A 75 -12.77 -2.26 0.15
C LEU A 75 -13.57 -2.52 1.43
N PHE A 76 -13.27 -3.61 2.14
CA PHE A 76 -13.88 -3.90 3.45
C PHE A 76 -13.61 -2.81 4.51
N LEU A 77 -12.61 -1.93 4.29
CA LEU A 77 -12.29 -0.81 5.16
C LEU A 77 -13.05 0.48 4.81
N GLU A 78 -13.77 0.54 3.69
CA GLU A 78 -14.54 1.74 3.30
C GLU A 78 -15.55 2.18 4.38
N PRO A 79 -16.35 1.30 5.02
CA PRO A 79 -17.30 1.72 6.04
C PRO A 79 -16.65 2.41 7.25
N PHE A 80 -15.41 2.03 7.60
CA PHE A 80 -14.68 2.69 8.68
C PHE A 80 -14.40 4.16 8.34
N TRP A 81 -13.95 4.46 7.12
CA TRP A 81 -13.65 5.84 6.72
C TRP A 81 -14.91 6.69 6.56
N MET A 82 -16.02 6.10 6.11
CA MET A 82 -17.32 6.78 6.08
C MET A 82 -17.78 7.21 7.47
N GLN A 83 -17.60 6.35 8.48
CA GLN A 83 -17.93 6.66 9.87
C GLN A 83 -17.00 7.72 10.49
N ASN A 84 -15.82 7.94 9.90
CA ASN A 84 -14.80 8.85 10.39
C ASN A 84 -14.58 10.08 9.48
N ALA A 85 -15.53 10.38 8.59
CA ALA A 85 -15.39 11.38 7.52
C ALA A 85 -14.85 12.74 7.99
N ALA A 86 -15.41 13.32 9.05
CA ALA A 86 -15.00 14.63 9.55
C ALA A 86 -13.55 14.65 10.11
N SER A 87 -13.06 13.50 10.59
CA SER A 87 -11.72 13.39 11.18
C SER A 87 -10.62 13.11 10.14
N SER A 88 -10.99 12.63 8.95
CA SER A 88 -10.06 12.22 7.91
C SER A 88 -10.17 13.03 6.60
N ALA A 89 -11.21 13.85 6.44
CA ALA A 89 -11.33 14.74 5.29
C ALA A 89 -10.19 15.77 5.26
N VAL A 90 -9.69 16.05 4.04
CA VAL A 90 -8.64 17.04 3.82
C VAL A 90 -9.05 18.01 2.72
N VAL A 91 -8.87 19.31 2.97
CA VAL A 91 -8.99 20.35 1.95
C VAL A 91 -7.60 20.68 1.44
N VAL A 92 -7.34 20.42 0.16
CA VAL A 92 -6.07 20.73 -0.49
C VAL A 92 -6.17 22.09 -1.18
N ALA A 93 -5.47 23.09 -0.67
CA ALA A 93 -5.40 24.40 -1.33
C ALA A 93 -4.70 24.29 -2.70
N GLY A 94 -5.12 25.09 -3.68
CA GLY A 94 -4.59 25.02 -5.05
C GLY A 94 -3.08 25.32 -5.17
N TRP A 95 -2.47 25.92 -4.15
CA TRP A 95 -1.03 26.19 -4.07
C TRP A 95 -0.28 25.24 -3.12
N HIS A 96 -0.93 24.18 -2.63
CA HIS A 96 -0.30 23.24 -1.70
C HIS A 96 0.85 22.49 -2.38
N ARG A 97 2.08 22.70 -1.88
CA ARG A 97 3.29 21.95 -2.28
C ARG A 97 3.58 21.92 -3.78
N MET A 98 3.44 23.05 -4.47
CA MET A 98 3.82 23.17 -5.90
C MET A 98 5.32 22.98 -6.19
N SER A 99 6.18 23.13 -5.18
CA SER A 99 7.63 22.89 -5.32
C SER A 99 7.94 21.40 -5.42
N TYR A 100 8.98 21.04 -6.19
CA TYR A 100 9.51 19.68 -6.26
C TYR A 100 9.98 19.12 -4.90
N VAL A 101 10.39 20.00 -3.98
CA VAL A 101 11.07 19.61 -2.73
C VAL A 101 10.53 20.36 -1.52
N PHE A 102 10.70 19.75 -0.35
CA PHE A 102 10.48 20.40 0.93
C PHE A 102 11.61 21.42 1.20
N PRO A 103 11.29 22.70 1.50
CA PRO A 103 12.23 23.83 1.38
C PRO A 103 13.38 23.89 2.41
N ASN A 104 13.45 22.97 3.38
CA ASN A 104 14.46 23.01 4.45
C ASN A 104 15.54 21.92 4.35
N ASN A 105 15.32 20.88 3.56
CA ASN A 105 16.24 19.75 3.43
C ASN A 105 16.33 19.20 2.01
N LEU A 106 15.73 19.91 1.03
CA LEU A 106 15.62 19.48 -0.37
C LEU A 106 15.13 18.02 -0.50
N SER A 107 14.32 17.57 0.46
CA SER A 107 13.83 16.19 0.52
C SER A 107 12.54 16.06 -0.25
N PHE A 108 12.23 14.83 -0.63
CA PHE A 108 10.95 14.40 -1.19
C PHE A 108 10.03 13.78 -0.12
N ILE A 109 10.48 13.73 1.14
CA ILE A 109 9.81 13.04 2.26
C ILE A 109 9.21 14.07 3.23
N SER A 110 7.91 13.95 3.49
CA SER A 110 7.22 14.73 4.50
C SER A 110 7.61 14.27 5.91
N LYS A 111 8.24 15.17 6.70
CA LYS A 111 8.65 14.89 8.08
C LYS A 111 7.46 14.60 9.02
N GLU A 112 6.33 15.28 8.84
CA GLU A 112 5.13 15.03 9.66
C GLU A 112 4.48 13.67 9.32
N LEU A 113 4.55 13.26 8.05
CA LEU A 113 4.08 11.93 7.66
C LEU A 113 5.03 10.85 8.20
N GLU A 114 6.35 11.04 8.10
CA GLU A 114 7.33 10.14 8.70
C GLU A 114 7.09 9.97 10.22
N LYS A 115 6.88 11.08 10.95
CA LYS A 115 6.55 11.05 12.38
C LYS A 115 5.26 10.27 12.65
N SER A 116 4.24 10.43 11.80
CA SER A 116 2.98 9.71 11.90
C SER A 116 3.14 8.20 11.63
N ILE A 117 3.95 7.83 10.64
CA ILE A 117 4.31 6.44 10.33
C ILE A 117 5.03 5.79 11.52
N ARG A 118 6.01 6.48 12.10
CA ARG A 118 6.71 5.99 13.31
C ARG A 118 5.74 5.81 14.48
N LYS A 119 4.82 6.76 14.66
CA LYS A 119 3.80 6.71 15.73
C LYS A 119 2.84 5.54 15.54
N ILE A 120 2.34 5.28 14.32
CA ILE A 120 1.39 4.18 14.09
C ILE A 120 2.05 2.82 14.30
N HIS A 121 3.32 2.63 13.90
CA HIS A 121 4.05 1.41 14.20
C HIS A 121 4.27 1.21 15.71
N ALA A 122 4.58 2.28 16.45
CA ALA A 122 4.72 2.21 17.90
C ALA A 122 3.39 1.85 18.61
N ILE A 123 2.26 2.37 18.12
CA ILE A 123 0.92 2.04 18.65
C ILE A 123 0.53 0.60 18.32
N ALA A 124 0.72 0.19 17.07
CA ALA A 124 0.43 -1.17 16.60
C ALA A 124 1.39 -2.23 17.17
N LYS A 125 2.56 -1.79 17.66
CA LYS A 125 3.65 -2.64 18.17
C LYS A 125 4.12 -3.68 17.16
N ASN A 126 4.01 -3.37 15.87
CA ASN A 126 4.33 -4.28 14.78
C ASN A 126 5.72 -4.04 14.16
N ALA A 127 6.38 -2.91 14.41
CA ALA A 127 7.72 -2.66 13.89
C ALA A 127 8.55 -1.72 14.78
N ILE A 128 9.85 -1.99 14.89
CA ILE A 128 10.85 -1.10 15.44
C ILE A 128 11.32 -0.15 14.35
N THR A 129 10.94 1.12 14.47
CA THR A 129 11.34 2.15 13.48
C THR A 129 12.51 3.00 13.97
N HIS A 130 12.84 3.00 15.26
CA HIS A 130 13.93 3.79 15.80
C HIS A 130 15.27 3.40 15.16
N GLY A 131 16.07 4.39 14.76
CA GLY A 131 17.35 4.16 14.07
C GLY A 131 17.23 3.74 12.60
N LYS A 132 16.03 3.48 12.08
CA LYS A 132 15.80 3.12 10.66
C LYS A 132 15.54 4.36 9.80
N TYR A 133 16.05 4.35 8.57
CA TYR A 133 15.64 5.29 7.53
C TYR A 133 14.24 4.95 7.01
N ILE A 134 13.47 5.97 6.62
CA ILE A 134 12.14 5.81 6.02
C ILE A 134 12.17 6.41 4.63
N ILE A 135 11.76 5.62 3.65
CA ILE A 135 11.63 6.01 2.24
C ILE A 135 10.19 5.76 1.82
N PHE A 136 9.62 6.67 1.05
CA PHE A 136 8.28 6.51 0.48
C PHE A 136 8.37 6.02 -0.96
N GLY A 137 7.41 5.20 -1.35
CA GLY A 137 7.23 4.80 -2.74
C GLY A 137 5.79 4.94 -3.20
N THR A 138 5.63 4.91 -4.52
CA THR A 138 4.33 4.83 -5.20
C THR A 138 3.75 3.43 -5.04
N GLY A 139 3.40 3.10 -3.80
CA GLY A 139 3.04 1.76 -3.32
C GLY A 139 4.27 0.89 -3.05
N SER A 140 4.06 -0.17 -2.27
CA SER A 140 5.09 -1.19 -2.00
C SER A 140 5.63 -1.82 -3.29
N THR A 141 4.83 -1.89 -4.36
CA THR A 141 5.27 -2.31 -5.69
C THR A 141 6.53 -1.59 -6.17
N GLN A 142 6.63 -0.26 -5.99
CA GLN A 142 7.84 0.47 -6.37
C GLN A 142 9.02 0.13 -5.46
N LEU A 143 8.77 0.07 -4.15
CA LEU A 143 9.79 -0.20 -3.14
C LEU A 143 10.40 -1.60 -3.27
N LEU A 144 9.59 -2.61 -3.61
CA LEU A 144 10.06 -3.98 -3.84
C LEU A 144 11.12 -4.01 -4.96
N HIS A 145 10.84 -3.36 -6.09
CA HIS A 145 11.83 -3.28 -7.18
C HIS A 145 13.03 -2.44 -6.80
N ALA A 146 12.81 -1.29 -6.15
CA ALA A 146 13.89 -0.40 -5.72
C ALA A 146 14.87 -1.10 -4.78
N ALA A 147 14.35 -1.93 -3.86
CA ALA A 147 15.15 -2.76 -2.96
C ALA A 147 15.95 -3.82 -3.72
N VAL A 148 15.32 -4.56 -4.65
CA VAL A 148 16.03 -5.53 -5.50
C VAL A 148 17.15 -4.85 -6.29
N HIS A 149 16.85 -3.71 -6.91
CA HIS A 149 17.82 -2.94 -7.67
C HIS A 149 18.99 -2.49 -6.78
N ALA A 150 18.71 -1.85 -5.65
CA ALA A 150 19.73 -1.36 -4.72
C ALA A 150 20.65 -2.46 -4.19
N LEU A 151 20.09 -3.62 -3.84
CA LEU A 151 20.85 -4.76 -3.32
C LEU A 151 21.63 -5.52 -4.41
N SER A 152 21.35 -5.26 -5.70
CA SER A 152 22.01 -5.92 -6.83
C SER A 152 23.09 -5.06 -7.48
N MET A 153 23.14 -3.74 -7.25
CA MET A 153 23.99 -2.80 -8.01
C MET A 153 25.50 -3.06 -7.90
N ASP A 154 25.99 -3.50 -6.74
CA ASP A 154 27.44 -3.63 -6.49
C ASP A 154 27.99 -5.03 -6.77
N ASN A 155 27.15 -5.93 -7.31
CA ASN A 155 27.51 -7.33 -7.48
C ASN A 155 28.20 -7.56 -8.83
N LYS A 156 29.41 -8.13 -8.78
CA LYS A 156 30.17 -8.51 -10.00
C LYS A 156 29.44 -9.56 -10.86
N ASN A 157 28.62 -10.39 -10.21
CA ASN A 157 27.80 -11.43 -10.82
C ASN A 157 26.33 -11.12 -10.60
N SER A 158 25.46 -11.65 -11.47
CA SER A 158 24.01 -11.54 -11.33
C SER A 158 23.54 -12.07 -9.97
N THR A 159 22.66 -11.32 -9.32
CA THR A 159 22.05 -11.64 -8.03
C THR A 159 20.82 -12.51 -8.23
N LYS A 160 20.73 -13.64 -7.53
CA LYS A 160 19.52 -14.48 -7.57
C LYS A 160 18.45 -13.89 -6.66
N VAL A 161 17.27 -13.62 -7.21
CA VAL A 161 16.10 -13.15 -6.45
C VAL A 161 15.15 -14.32 -6.26
N VAL A 162 14.79 -14.65 -5.03
CA VAL A 162 13.93 -15.79 -4.71
C VAL A 162 12.83 -15.39 -3.73
N ALA A 163 11.73 -16.15 -3.74
CA ALA A 163 10.77 -16.12 -2.65
C ALA A 163 11.22 -17.09 -1.54
N ASN A 164 10.88 -16.80 -0.28
CA ASN A 164 11.18 -17.69 0.84
C ASN A 164 10.44 -19.04 0.73
N LYS A 165 9.23 -19.06 0.16
CA LYS A 165 8.35 -20.24 0.15
C LYS A 165 7.40 -20.24 -1.05
N ILE A 166 6.94 -21.43 -1.47
CA ILE A 166 5.78 -21.59 -2.36
C ILE A 166 4.55 -22.00 -1.53
N PRO A 167 3.36 -21.42 -1.77
CA PRO A 167 3.08 -20.30 -2.69
C PRO A 167 3.58 -18.94 -2.17
N TYR A 168 3.92 -18.04 -3.09
CA TYR A 168 4.35 -16.66 -2.84
C TYR A 168 3.60 -15.65 -3.71
N TYR A 169 3.77 -14.35 -3.41
CA TYR A 169 3.19 -13.28 -4.21
C TYR A 169 3.79 -13.21 -5.62
N SER A 170 2.98 -13.51 -6.62
CA SER A 170 3.39 -13.64 -8.03
C SER A 170 4.11 -12.41 -8.61
N LEU A 171 3.88 -11.22 -8.05
CA LEU A 171 4.52 -9.98 -8.50
C LEU A 171 6.04 -10.00 -8.34
N TYR A 172 6.61 -10.75 -7.38
CA TYR A 172 8.06 -10.85 -7.23
C TYR A 172 8.72 -11.42 -8.48
N LYS A 173 8.15 -12.50 -9.01
CA LYS A 173 8.59 -13.09 -10.28
C LYS A 173 8.35 -12.13 -11.44
N LEU A 174 7.09 -11.70 -11.60
CA LEU A 174 6.68 -10.86 -12.72
C LEU A 174 7.51 -9.60 -12.84
N GLN A 175 7.74 -8.89 -11.73
CA GLN A 175 8.48 -7.65 -11.70
C GLN A 175 9.97 -7.85 -11.99
N THR A 176 10.59 -8.86 -11.36
CA THR A 176 12.01 -9.18 -11.57
C THR A 176 12.27 -9.57 -13.03
N GLU A 177 11.40 -10.41 -13.60
CA GLU A 177 11.47 -10.86 -14.99
C GLU A 177 11.02 -9.80 -16.00
N TYR A 178 10.25 -8.78 -15.61
CA TYR A 178 9.85 -7.71 -16.51
C TYR A 178 10.97 -6.67 -16.67
N PHE A 179 11.60 -6.27 -15.57
CA PHE A 179 12.67 -5.27 -15.63
C PHE A 179 14.01 -5.82 -16.16
N GLN A 180 14.20 -7.14 -16.15
CA GLN A 180 15.32 -7.87 -16.80
C GLN A 180 16.67 -7.16 -16.69
N THR A 181 17.01 -6.69 -15.48
CA THR A 181 18.29 -6.01 -15.31
C THR A 181 19.42 -7.05 -15.44
N ARG A 182 20.58 -6.64 -15.96
CA ARG A 182 21.76 -7.55 -16.03
C ARG A 182 22.27 -7.99 -14.65
N ASN A 183 21.82 -7.32 -13.60
CA ASN A 183 22.34 -7.45 -12.25
C ASN A 183 21.53 -8.42 -11.38
N CYS A 184 20.36 -8.87 -11.86
CA CYS A 184 19.53 -9.81 -11.12
C CYS A 184 18.68 -10.70 -12.03
N GLU A 185 18.35 -11.89 -11.54
CA GLU A 185 17.42 -12.81 -12.19
C GLU A 185 16.55 -13.53 -11.16
N PHE A 186 15.32 -13.89 -11.54
CA PHE A 186 14.42 -14.60 -10.65
C PHE A 186 14.77 -16.09 -10.61
N GLY A 187 15.02 -16.62 -9.41
CA GLY A 187 15.52 -17.97 -9.16
C GLY A 187 14.48 -18.96 -8.64
N GLY A 188 13.19 -18.59 -8.57
CA GLY A 188 12.16 -19.44 -7.98
C GLY A 188 12.05 -19.25 -6.47
N ASP A 189 12.11 -20.35 -5.73
CA ASP A 189 11.98 -20.35 -4.27
C ASP A 189 13.26 -20.81 -3.56
N SER A 190 13.34 -20.48 -2.28
CA SER A 190 14.53 -20.68 -1.47
C SER A 190 14.90 -22.15 -1.25
N SER A 191 13.98 -23.11 -1.41
CA SER A 191 14.30 -24.54 -1.28
C SER A 191 15.24 -25.02 -2.39
N MET A 192 15.20 -24.39 -3.57
CA MET A 192 16.09 -24.72 -4.69
C MET A 192 17.56 -24.38 -4.38
N LEU A 193 17.79 -23.33 -3.59
CA LEU A 193 19.13 -22.89 -3.21
C LEU A 193 19.61 -23.53 -1.90
N LYS A 194 18.70 -23.85 -0.97
CA LYS A 194 19.04 -24.49 0.30
C LYS A 194 19.77 -25.82 0.13
N ASN A 195 19.42 -26.57 -0.92
CA ASN A 195 20.04 -27.87 -1.22
C ASN A 195 21.29 -27.76 -2.10
N ASN A 196 21.69 -26.55 -2.49
CA ASN A 196 22.84 -26.31 -3.35
C ASN A 196 23.99 -25.77 -2.50
N SER A 197 24.78 -26.67 -1.91
CA SER A 197 25.97 -26.34 -1.11
C SER A 197 27.02 -25.53 -1.86
N ASP A 198 26.95 -25.51 -3.19
CA ASP A 198 27.96 -24.92 -4.07
C ASP A 198 27.54 -23.53 -4.60
N PHE A 199 26.37 -23.02 -4.20
CA PHE A 199 25.94 -21.68 -4.61
C PHE A 199 26.74 -20.59 -3.88
N ALA A 200 27.78 -20.07 -4.55
CA ALA A 200 28.63 -19.00 -4.04
C ALA A 200 28.17 -17.57 -4.43
N GLY A 201 27.00 -17.44 -5.07
CA GLY A 201 26.49 -16.15 -5.57
C GLY A 201 25.79 -15.30 -4.50
N ASN A 202 25.40 -14.08 -4.89
CA ASN A 202 24.56 -13.22 -4.06
C ASN A 202 23.08 -13.60 -4.22
N VAL A 203 22.35 -13.57 -3.11
CA VAL A 203 20.91 -13.87 -3.06
C VAL A 203 20.15 -12.74 -2.42
N ILE A 204 19.00 -12.41 -2.99
CA ILE A 204 17.96 -11.62 -2.36
C ILE A 204 16.75 -12.53 -2.14
N GLU A 205 16.36 -12.70 -0.89
CA GLU A 205 15.19 -13.48 -0.49
C GLU A 205 14.06 -12.53 -0.08
N PHE A 206 12.92 -12.60 -0.79
CA PHE A 206 11.68 -12.01 -0.34
C PHE A 206 11.08 -12.86 0.77
N VAL A 207 10.83 -12.25 1.92
CA VAL A 207 10.15 -12.86 3.07
C VAL A 207 8.83 -12.15 3.28
N THR A 208 7.72 -12.75 2.87
CA THR A 208 6.38 -12.19 3.06
C THR A 208 5.79 -12.72 4.36
N SER A 209 5.50 -11.84 5.33
CA SER A 209 5.01 -12.26 6.64
C SER A 209 4.01 -11.23 7.20
N PRO A 210 2.71 -11.55 7.33
CA PRO A 210 2.02 -12.75 6.87
C PRO A 210 2.15 -12.98 5.37
N ASN A 211 2.27 -14.24 4.97
CA ASN A 211 2.48 -14.63 3.59
C ASN A 211 1.22 -14.45 2.73
N ASN A 212 1.43 -14.17 1.45
CA ASN A 212 0.40 -14.21 0.43
C ASN A 212 0.62 -15.46 -0.43
N PRO A 213 -0.31 -16.42 -0.46
CA PRO A 213 -1.74 -16.29 -0.10
C PRO A 213 -2.18 -16.86 1.27
N ASP A 214 -1.35 -17.63 1.96
CA ASP A 214 -1.82 -18.50 3.07
C ASP A 214 -1.94 -17.80 4.43
N GLY A 215 -1.49 -16.56 4.57
CA GLY A 215 -1.58 -15.77 5.79
C GLY A 215 -0.65 -16.22 6.92
N ASN A 216 0.27 -17.16 6.66
CA ASN A 216 1.18 -17.66 7.67
C ASN A 216 2.27 -16.64 8.01
N LEU A 217 2.67 -16.56 9.28
CA LEU A 217 3.87 -15.82 9.66
C LEU A 217 5.09 -16.61 9.21
N GLU A 218 5.92 -15.99 8.38
CA GLU A 218 7.10 -16.62 7.79
C GLU A 218 8.39 -16.01 8.34
N SER A 219 9.47 -16.77 8.15
CA SER A 219 10.84 -16.41 8.48
C SER A 219 11.74 -16.71 7.28
N PRO A 220 12.93 -16.10 7.20
CA PRO A 220 13.88 -16.40 6.13
C PRO A 220 14.29 -17.88 6.13
N VAL A 221 14.44 -18.46 4.94
CA VAL A 221 14.90 -19.83 4.73
C VAL A 221 16.42 -19.85 4.50
N LEU A 222 16.94 -18.84 3.81
CA LEU A 222 18.36 -18.72 3.48
C LEU A 222 19.09 -17.85 4.49
N ASN A 223 20.32 -18.25 4.80
CA ASN A 223 21.20 -17.55 5.72
C ASN A 223 22.61 -17.54 5.16
N GLY A 224 23.36 -16.47 5.43
CA GLY A 224 24.76 -16.34 5.04
C GLY A 224 25.13 -14.91 4.69
N PRO A 225 26.44 -14.61 4.57
CA PRO A 225 26.93 -13.26 4.32
C PRO A 225 26.48 -12.67 2.98
N ASN A 226 26.19 -13.53 1.99
CA ASN A 226 25.78 -13.16 0.64
C ASN A 226 24.25 -13.15 0.46
N VAL A 227 23.48 -13.43 1.53
CA VAL A 227 22.02 -13.39 1.51
C VAL A 227 21.55 -12.05 2.06
N LYS A 228 20.66 -11.40 1.32
CA LYS A 228 19.96 -10.19 1.75
C LYS A 228 18.46 -10.49 1.78
N HIS A 229 17.76 -9.94 2.75
CA HIS A 229 16.33 -10.17 2.92
C HIS A 229 15.55 -8.90 2.63
N ILE A 230 14.44 -9.04 1.92
CA ILE A 230 13.42 -8.01 1.79
C ILE A 230 12.17 -8.52 2.50
N TYR A 231 11.85 -7.93 3.65
CA TYR A 231 10.67 -8.31 4.40
C TYR A 231 9.46 -7.52 3.90
N ASP A 232 8.51 -8.21 3.27
CA ASP A 232 7.24 -7.66 2.84
C ASP A 232 6.19 -7.86 3.93
N HIS A 233 5.96 -6.80 4.69
CA HIS A 233 5.04 -6.73 5.82
C HIS A 233 3.75 -5.98 5.46
N ALA A 234 3.32 -6.02 4.19
CA ALA A 234 2.05 -5.41 3.78
C ALA A 234 0.87 -5.86 4.67
N TYR A 235 0.84 -7.13 5.09
CA TYR A 235 -0.21 -7.71 5.93
C TYR A 235 0.12 -7.74 7.43
N TYR A 236 1.24 -7.18 7.90
CA TYR A 236 1.63 -7.31 9.31
C TYR A 236 0.93 -6.29 10.21
N TRP A 237 -0.40 -6.41 10.24
CA TRP A 237 -1.33 -5.57 10.98
C TRP A 237 -2.39 -6.45 11.65
N SER A 238 -2.99 -5.93 12.73
CA SER A 238 -3.99 -6.67 13.52
C SER A 238 -5.27 -7.04 12.74
N HIS A 239 -5.45 -6.50 11.54
CA HIS A 239 -6.52 -6.92 10.62
C HIS A 239 -6.32 -8.36 10.13
N TYR A 240 -5.07 -8.79 9.97
CA TYR A 240 -4.73 -10.03 9.27
C TYR A 240 -4.08 -11.06 10.17
N THR A 241 -3.38 -10.64 11.23
CA THR A 241 -2.65 -11.55 12.11
C THR A 241 -2.52 -10.99 13.53
N ALA A 242 -2.32 -11.88 14.49
CA ALA A 242 -1.82 -11.48 15.80
C ALA A 242 -0.37 -10.98 15.66
N ILE A 243 0.02 -9.98 16.45
CA ILE A 243 1.37 -9.42 16.42
C ILE A 243 2.19 -10.08 17.54
N PRO A 244 2.99 -11.13 17.25
CA PRO A 244 3.79 -11.81 18.28
C PRO A 244 4.91 -10.95 18.83
N ALA A 245 5.54 -10.14 17.96
CA ALA A 245 6.65 -9.26 18.30
C ALA A 245 6.78 -8.14 17.25
N PRO A 246 7.34 -6.97 17.59
CA PRO A 246 7.67 -5.98 16.58
C PRO A 246 8.76 -6.49 15.63
N ALA A 247 8.55 -6.31 14.33
CA ALA A 247 9.52 -6.52 13.26
C ALA A 247 10.75 -5.58 13.45
N ASP A 248 11.98 -6.09 13.32
CA ASP A 248 13.23 -5.31 13.48
C ASP A 248 14.30 -5.67 12.44
N GLU A 249 13.85 -5.96 11.23
CA GLU A 249 14.72 -6.38 10.14
C GLU A 249 15.40 -5.19 9.46
N ASP A 250 16.45 -5.45 8.69
CA ASP A 250 17.24 -4.40 8.03
C ASP A 250 16.43 -3.64 6.98
N LEU A 251 15.56 -4.34 6.25
CA LEU A 251 14.71 -3.78 5.20
C LEU A 251 13.30 -4.37 5.30
N MET A 252 12.37 -3.53 5.76
CA MET A 252 10.95 -3.84 5.90
C MET A 252 10.14 -2.94 4.96
N ILE A 253 9.15 -3.52 4.28
CA ILE A 253 8.23 -2.81 3.39
C ILE A 253 6.81 -2.96 3.95
N PHE A 254 6.13 -1.82 4.10
CA PHE A 254 4.72 -1.76 4.46
C PHE A 254 3.92 -1.13 3.31
N SER A 255 2.59 -1.20 3.37
CA SER A 255 1.71 -0.59 2.37
C SER A 255 0.48 0.01 3.03
N MET A 256 0.18 1.27 2.69
CA MET A 256 -1.05 1.92 3.13
C MET A 256 -2.30 1.20 2.60
N SER A 257 -2.16 0.51 1.46
CA SER A 257 -3.20 -0.29 0.84
C SER A 257 -3.81 -1.28 1.83
N LYS A 258 -2.97 -2.07 2.52
CA LYS A 258 -3.42 -3.13 3.42
C LYS A 258 -3.62 -2.65 4.87
N LEU A 259 -3.04 -1.51 5.24
CA LEU A 259 -3.34 -0.89 6.53
C LEU A 259 -4.71 -0.18 6.55
N THR A 260 -4.95 0.70 5.57
CA THR A 260 -6.08 1.62 5.61
C THR A 260 -7.12 1.37 4.53
N GLY A 261 -6.84 0.53 3.54
CA GLY A 261 -7.75 0.33 2.42
C GLY A 261 -7.55 1.31 1.25
N HIS A 262 -6.70 2.33 1.41
CA HIS A 262 -6.40 3.32 0.36
C HIS A 262 -5.44 2.79 -0.72
N ALA A 263 -5.80 1.67 -1.36
CA ALA A 263 -4.99 1.06 -2.42
C ALA A 263 -4.83 1.99 -3.63
N GLY A 264 -5.82 2.85 -3.90
CA GLY A 264 -5.78 3.85 -4.98
C GLY A 264 -4.80 5.00 -4.75
N SER A 265 -4.44 5.31 -3.50
CA SER A 265 -3.48 6.39 -3.20
C SER A 265 -2.04 6.04 -3.56
N ARG A 266 -1.75 4.76 -3.82
CA ARG A 266 -0.42 4.25 -4.21
C ARG A 266 0.68 4.73 -3.25
N PHE A 267 0.55 4.42 -1.96
CA PHE A 267 1.55 4.81 -0.96
C PHE A 267 2.07 3.59 -0.18
N GLY A 268 3.39 3.46 -0.11
CA GLY A 268 4.13 2.43 0.62
C GLY A 268 5.32 3.04 1.34
#